data_AF-A0A563C9V9-F1
#
_entry.id   AF-A0A563C9V9-F1
#
_cell.length_a   1.000
_cell.length_b   1.000
_cell.length_c   1.000
_cell.angle_alpha   90.00
_cell.angle_beta   90.00
_cell.angle_gamma   90.00
#
_symmetry.space_group_name_H-M   'P 1'
#
loop_
_entity.id
_entity.type
_entity.pdbx_description
1 polymer ?
#
loop_
_entity_poly.entity_id
_entity_poly.type
_entity_poly.pdbx_seq_one_letter_code
_entity_poly.pdbx_strand_id
1 'polypeptide(L)'
;MIHKLYSAYDLPADHDTCHLFEHLIIRRFLKETEKVGGNRAFTGELDGTTGESSVFFTSALFTSESNTLFEKTINDITPFEISLIQQSISHIEAEMQSNIDIADMTLLQEQLALCQKYFIDSQKTAPSNSHPKSKIPPLKISHSPKDFTDVKIDI
;
A
#
# COMPACT_ATOMS: atom_id res chain seq x y z
N MET A 1 -18.02 6.02 -15.57
CA MET A 1 -17.10 5.34 -14.65
C MET A 1 -15.99 4.72 -15.48
N ILE A 2 -14.77 5.19 -15.28
CA ILE A 2 -13.60 4.71 -16.05
C ILE A 2 -12.97 3.61 -15.21
N HIS A 3 -12.84 2.41 -15.79
CA HIS A 3 -12.22 1.27 -15.14
C HIS A 3 -10.76 1.16 -15.54
N LYS A 4 -9.84 1.16 -14.58
CA LYS A 4 -8.40 1.00 -14.84
C LYS A 4 -7.78 0.02 -13.85
N LEU A 5 -6.74 -0.66 -14.31
CA LEU A 5 -5.87 -1.52 -13.52
C LEU A 5 -4.46 -0.96 -13.58
N TYR A 6 -3.85 -0.79 -12.42
CA TYR A 6 -2.43 -0.46 -12.25
C TYR A 6 -1.76 -1.59 -11.49
N SER A 7 -0.58 -2.02 -11.90
CA SER A 7 0.02 -3.20 -11.30
C SER A 7 1.54 -3.19 -11.40
N ALA A 8 2.18 -3.58 -10.30
CA ALA A 8 3.60 -3.88 -10.28
C ALA A 8 3.82 -5.28 -9.72
N TYR A 9 4.74 -6.01 -10.35
CA TYR A 9 5.17 -7.34 -9.93
C TYR A 9 6.61 -7.24 -9.40
N ASP A 10 6.97 -8.13 -8.49
CA ASP A 10 8.35 -8.24 -7.96
C ASP A 10 8.91 -6.91 -7.44
N LEU A 11 8.09 -6.13 -6.73
CA LEU A 11 8.54 -4.93 -6.03
C LEU A 11 9.72 -5.25 -5.10
N PRO A 12 10.67 -4.32 -4.92
CA PRO A 12 11.92 -4.54 -4.19
C PRO A 12 11.74 -4.53 -2.66
N ALA A 13 10.65 -5.11 -2.16
CA ALA A 13 10.30 -5.18 -0.76
C ALA A 13 9.64 -6.53 -0.43
N ASP A 14 9.59 -6.87 0.85
CA ASP A 14 8.80 -8.01 1.32
C ASP A 14 7.29 -7.74 1.23
N HIS A 15 6.50 -8.78 1.50
CA HIS A 15 5.04 -8.73 1.41
C HIS A 15 4.43 -7.66 2.33
N ASP A 16 4.88 -7.59 3.58
CA ASP A 16 4.29 -6.70 4.59
C ASP A 16 4.54 -5.23 4.19
N THR A 17 5.73 -4.93 3.70
CA THR A 17 6.08 -3.60 3.20
C THR A 17 5.29 -3.25 1.93
N CYS A 18 5.06 -4.21 1.03
CA CYS A 18 4.21 -4.00 -0.16
C CYS A 18 2.74 -3.74 0.24
N HIS A 19 2.24 -4.45 1.24
CA HIS A 19 0.89 -4.27 1.76
C HIS A 19 0.71 -2.88 2.38
N LEU A 20 1.69 -2.42 3.16
CA LEU A 20 1.70 -1.05 3.65
C LEU A 20 1.76 -0.01 2.51
N PHE A 21 2.59 -0.25 1.49
CA PHE A 21 2.69 0.63 0.32
C PHE A 21 1.34 0.79 -0.39
N GLU A 22 0.61 -0.30 -0.58
CA GLU A 22 -0.75 -0.30 -1.14
C GLU A 22 -1.68 0.66 -0.38
N HIS A 23 -1.78 0.48 0.94
CA HIS A 23 -2.61 1.32 1.81
C HIS A 23 -2.21 2.80 1.75
N LEU A 24 -0.90 3.06 1.70
CA LEU A 24 -0.36 4.42 1.66
C LEU A 24 -0.76 5.17 0.39
N ILE A 25 -0.76 4.50 -0.76
CA ILE A 25 -1.20 5.09 -2.04
C ILE A 25 -2.68 5.45 -1.98
N ILE A 26 -3.53 4.53 -1.53
CA ILE A 26 -4.98 4.77 -1.40
C ILE A 26 -5.24 5.95 -0.47
N ARG A 27 -4.59 5.99 0.70
CA ARG A 27 -4.77 7.09 1.64
C ARG A 27 -4.25 8.42 1.14
N ARG A 28 -3.11 8.44 0.46
CA ARG A 28 -2.60 9.66 -0.16
C ARG A 28 -3.63 10.19 -1.15
N PHE A 29 -4.19 9.33 -1.99
CA PHE A 29 -5.25 9.72 -2.93
C PHE A 29 -6.47 10.31 -2.22
N LEU A 30 -6.93 9.68 -1.13
CA LEU A 30 -8.05 10.22 -0.34
C LEU A 30 -7.73 11.58 0.29
N LYS A 31 -6.51 11.77 0.82
CA LYS A 31 -6.08 13.08 1.35
C LYS A 31 -6.00 14.14 0.24
N GLU A 32 -5.46 13.79 -0.93
CA GLU A 32 -5.41 14.73 -2.06
C GLU A 32 -6.82 15.06 -2.58
N THR A 33 -7.75 14.09 -2.54
CA THR A 33 -9.16 14.31 -2.88
C THR A 33 -9.80 15.34 -1.95
N GLU A 34 -9.56 15.23 -0.64
CA GLU A 34 -10.07 16.20 0.35
C GLU A 34 -9.46 17.60 0.14
N LYS A 35 -8.17 17.70 -0.18
CA LYS A 35 -7.48 18.99 -0.44
C LYS A 35 -8.08 19.76 -1.61
N VAL A 36 -8.58 19.07 -2.63
CA VAL A 36 -9.22 19.70 -3.80
C VAL A 36 -10.73 19.94 -3.61
N GLY A 37 -11.24 19.79 -2.38
CA GLY A 37 -12.65 20.01 -2.04
C GLY A 37 -13.56 18.81 -2.38
N GLY A 38 -12.98 17.66 -2.72
CA GLY A 38 -13.72 16.43 -2.93
C GLY A 38 -14.14 15.75 -1.63
N ASN A 39 -15.04 14.77 -1.73
CA ASN A 39 -15.45 13.94 -0.61
C ASN A 39 -15.01 12.49 -0.85
N ARG A 40 -14.24 11.94 0.09
CA ARG A 40 -13.76 10.54 0.07
C ARG A 40 -14.86 9.50 -0.17
N ALA A 41 -16.09 9.74 0.29
CA ALA A 41 -17.21 8.82 0.12
C ALA A 41 -17.84 8.86 -1.28
N PHE A 42 -17.53 9.89 -2.09
CA PHE A 42 -18.18 10.13 -3.39
C PHE A 42 -17.18 10.24 -4.54
N THR A 43 -16.01 9.59 -4.44
CA THR A 43 -15.00 9.59 -5.52
C THR A 43 -15.16 8.42 -6.50
N GLY A 44 -15.88 7.37 -6.08
CA GLY A 44 -16.05 6.10 -6.79
C GLY A 44 -15.40 4.96 -6.01
N GLU A 45 -15.04 3.89 -6.71
CA GLU A 45 -14.37 2.73 -6.13
C GLU A 45 -12.86 2.76 -6.45
N LEU A 46 -12.04 2.52 -5.43
CA LEU A 46 -10.61 2.30 -5.56
C LEU A 46 -10.24 1.21 -4.57
N ASP A 47 -9.76 0.10 -5.10
CA ASP A 47 -9.38 -1.07 -4.34
C ASP A 47 -7.91 -1.43 -4.59
N GLY A 48 -7.27 -1.92 -3.55
CA GLY A 48 -5.89 -2.37 -3.54
C GLY A 48 -5.83 -3.87 -3.29
N THR A 49 -4.85 -4.55 -3.87
CA THR A 49 -4.57 -5.94 -3.52
C THR A 49 -3.07 -6.20 -3.56
N THR A 50 -2.56 -6.83 -2.50
CA THR A 50 -1.16 -7.22 -2.39
C THR A 50 -1.06 -8.75 -2.41
N GLY A 51 -0.26 -9.28 -3.32
CA GLY A 51 0.07 -10.70 -3.41
C GLY A 51 1.58 -10.87 -3.45
N GLU A 52 2.16 -11.51 -2.43
CA GLU A 52 3.61 -11.57 -2.24
C GLU A 52 4.24 -10.17 -2.36
N SER A 53 5.18 -9.97 -3.28
CA SER A 53 5.79 -8.67 -3.62
C SER A 53 5.14 -7.98 -4.83
N SER A 54 3.86 -8.23 -5.08
CA SER A 54 3.09 -7.61 -6.18
C SER A 54 1.95 -6.78 -5.61
N VAL A 55 1.66 -5.63 -6.22
CA VAL A 55 0.59 -4.71 -5.81
C VAL A 55 -0.26 -4.36 -7.02
N PHE A 56 -1.57 -4.40 -6.84
CA PHE A 56 -2.58 -4.09 -7.85
C PHE A 56 -3.51 -3.01 -7.32
N PHE A 57 -3.86 -2.04 -8.17
CA PHE A 57 -4.94 -1.10 -7.90
C PHE A 57 -5.98 -1.20 -8.99
N THR A 58 -7.22 -1.48 -8.61
CA THR A 58 -8.37 -1.37 -9.51
C THR A 58 -9.13 -0.09 -9.17
N SER A 59 -9.44 0.70 -10.19
CA SER A 59 -10.16 1.95 -10.00
C SER A 59 -11.40 2.00 -10.89
N ALA A 60 -12.51 2.43 -10.31
CA ALA A 60 -13.78 2.70 -10.96
C ALA A 60 -14.31 4.06 -10.49
N LEU A 61 -13.55 5.11 -10.82
CA LEU A 61 -13.81 6.48 -10.33
C LEU A 61 -14.87 7.19 -11.18
N PHE A 62 -15.66 8.07 -10.54
CA PHE A 62 -16.82 8.69 -11.19
C PHE A 62 -16.46 9.72 -12.25
N THR A 63 -15.41 10.51 -12.03
CA THR A 63 -15.06 11.64 -12.89
C THR A 63 -13.66 11.53 -13.50
N SER A 64 -13.41 12.27 -14.58
CA SER A 64 -12.08 12.40 -15.20
C SER A 64 -11.07 13.06 -14.25
N GLU A 65 -11.54 13.98 -13.40
CA GLU A 65 -10.73 14.70 -12.42
C GLU A 65 -10.23 13.74 -11.34
N SER A 66 -11.11 12.89 -10.80
CA SER A 66 -10.72 11.86 -9.82
C SER A 66 -9.73 10.86 -10.43
N ASN A 67 -9.94 10.44 -11.68
CA ASN A 67 -8.99 9.57 -12.39
C ASN A 67 -7.62 10.24 -12.56
N THR A 68 -7.60 11.49 -13.01
CA THR A 68 -6.36 12.27 -13.17
C THR A 68 -5.65 12.46 -11.82
N LEU A 69 -6.42 12.69 -10.74
CA LEU A 69 -5.87 12.85 -9.40
C LEU A 69 -5.26 11.55 -8.87
N PHE A 70 -5.93 10.42 -9.11
CA PHE A 70 -5.38 9.11 -8.75
C PHE A 70 -4.11 8.81 -9.54
N GLU A 71 -4.10 9.07 -10.85
CA GLU A 71 -2.90 8.93 -11.69
C GLU A 71 -1.74 9.80 -11.21
N LYS A 72 -2.01 11.04 -10.77
CA LYS A 72 -0.99 11.88 -10.14
C LYS A 72 -0.49 11.28 -8.82
N THR A 73 -1.39 10.72 -8.02
CA THR A 73 -1.08 10.12 -6.71
C THR A 73 -0.18 8.89 -6.87
N ILE A 74 -0.51 7.96 -7.76
CA ILE A 74 0.29 6.74 -7.97
C ILE A 74 1.66 7.06 -8.60
N ASN A 75 1.79 8.20 -9.28
CA ASN A 75 3.04 8.68 -9.86
C ASN A 75 3.81 9.65 -8.95
N ASP A 76 3.35 9.87 -7.72
CA ASP A 76 3.99 10.77 -6.77
C ASP A 76 5.11 10.04 -6.00
N ILE A 77 6.35 10.49 -6.21
CA ILE A 77 7.56 9.99 -5.53
C ILE A 77 7.88 10.72 -4.23
N THR A 78 7.04 11.68 -3.81
CA THR A 78 7.22 12.37 -2.52
C THR A 78 7.22 11.33 -1.40
N PRO A 79 8.18 11.36 -0.47
CA PRO A 79 8.22 10.42 0.66
C PRO A 79 6.92 10.42 1.45
N PHE A 80 6.52 9.26 2.00
CA PHE A 80 5.36 9.21 2.87
C PHE A 80 5.66 9.83 4.24
N GLU A 81 4.76 10.71 4.68
CA GLU A 81 4.80 11.30 6.02
C GLU A 81 4.71 10.20 7.09
N ILE A 82 5.53 10.30 8.14
CA ILE A 82 5.55 9.32 9.24
C ILE A 82 4.16 9.15 9.86
N SER A 83 3.41 10.24 10.02
CA SER A 83 2.04 10.20 10.55
C SER A 83 1.09 9.38 9.65
N LEU A 84 1.28 9.43 8.34
CA LEU A 84 0.48 8.65 7.39
C LEU A 84 0.86 7.17 7.42
N ILE A 85 2.15 6.86 7.59
CA ILE A 85 2.66 5.50 7.81
C ILE A 85 2.01 4.90 9.06
N GLN A 86 2.09 5.59 10.19
CA GLN A 86 1.52 5.13 11.46
C GLN A 86 0.00 4.95 11.39
N GLN A 87 -0.73 5.89 10.77
CA GLN A 87 -2.18 5.76 10.56
C GLN A 87 -2.54 4.56 9.68
N SER A 88 -1.71 4.27 8.68
CA SER A 88 -1.92 3.12 7.79
C SER A 88 -1.69 1.81 8.53
N ILE A 89 -0.60 1.72 9.28
CA ILE A 89 -0.27 0.59 10.15
C ILE A 89 -1.43 0.27 11.10
N SER A 90 -1.96 1.24 11.84
CA SER A 90 -3.07 0.99 12.76
C SER A 90 -4.34 0.46 12.09
N HIS A 91 -4.57 0.77 10.81
CA HIS A 91 -5.70 0.16 10.11
C HIS A 91 -5.37 -1.23 9.61
N ILE A 92 -4.15 -1.49 9.14
CA ILE A 92 -3.74 -2.85 8.74
C ILE A 92 -3.81 -3.79 9.94
N GLU A 93 -3.36 -3.33 11.12
CA GLU A 93 -3.52 -4.06 12.39
C GLU A 93 -5.00 -4.41 12.67
N ALA A 94 -5.92 -3.49 12.40
CA ALA A 94 -7.35 -3.73 12.59
C ALA A 94 -7.94 -4.67 11.53
N GLU A 95 -7.54 -4.51 10.27
CA GLU A 95 -7.98 -5.32 9.14
C GLU A 95 -7.54 -6.78 9.29
N MET A 96 -6.27 -6.98 9.59
CA MET A 96 -5.66 -8.30 9.69
C MET A 96 -5.77 -8.92 11.10
N GLN A 97 -6.32 -8.17 12.07
CA GLN A 97 -6.32 -8.54 13.49
C GLN A 97 -4.91 -8.91 13.98
N SER A 98 -3.93 -8.08 13.62
CA SER A 98 -2.50 -8.33 13.82
C SER A 98 -1.84 -7.24 14.67
N ASN A 99 -0.59 -7.49 15.07
CA ASN A 99 0.32 -6.45 15.56
C ASN A 99 1.44 -6.25 14.55
N ILE A 100 1.84 -4.99 14.35
CA ILE A 100 2.90 -4.62 13.40
C ILE A 100 4.10 -4.04 14.13
N ASP A 101 5.24 -4.69 13.95
CA ASP A 101 6.52 -4.22 14.50
C ASP A 101 7.33 -3.52 13.41
N ILE A 102 7.73 -2.27 13.67
CA ILE A 102 8.67 -1.52 12.81
C ILE A 102 10.07 -1.65 13.42
N ALA A 103 10.94 -2.41 12.78
CA ALA A 103 12.33 -2.59 13.22
C ALA A 103 13.18 -1.34 12.95
N ASP A 104 12.95 -0.67 11.82
CA ASP A 104 13.68 0.54 11.42
C ASP A 104 12.81 1.41 10.50
N MET A 105 12.39 2.58 11.01
CA MET A 105 11.56 3.53 10.25
C MET A 105 12.31 4.14 9.05
N THR A 106 13.63 4.34 9.16
CA THR A 106 14.43 4.92 8.07
C THR A 106 14.50 3.94 6.91
N LEU A 107 14.83 2.67 7.21
CA LEU A 107 14.84 1.61 6.21
C LEU A 107 13.46 1.38 5.59
N LEU A 108 12.38 1.49 6.39
CA LEU A 108 11.01 1.41 5.89
C LEU A 108 10.73 2.51 4.86
N GLN A 109 11.08 3.76 5.17
CA GLN A 109 10.88 4.88 4.23
C GLN A 109 11.70 4.71 2.95
N GLU A 110 12.93 4.19 3.03
CA GLU A 110 13.75 3.87 1.85
C GLU A 110 13.09 2.82 0.98
N GLN A 111 12.57 1.74 1.56
CA GLN A 111 11.89 0.69 0.81
C GLN A 111 10.57 1.17 0.18
N LEU A 112 9.80 2.00 0.88
CA LEU A 112 8.60 2.62 0.34
C LEU A 112 8.93 3.54 -0.84
N ALA A 113 10.02 4.32 -0.76
CA ALA A 113 10.49 5.16 -1.85
C ALA A 113 10.93 4.34 -3.07
N LEU A 114 11.58 3.19 -2.84
CA LEU A 114 11.87 2.23 -3.90
C LEU A 114 10.57 1.70 -4.51
N CYS A 115 9.60 1.27 -3.71
CA CYS A 115 8.31 0.79 -4.21
C CYS A 115 7.62 1.85 -5.11
N GLN A 116 7.58 3.13 -4.70
CA GLN A 116 7.04 4.22 -5.51
C GLN A 116 7.73 4.30 -6.88
N LYS A 117 9.06 4.31 -6.90
CA LYS A 117 9.83 4.42 -8.14
C LYS A 117 9.59 3.21 -9.06
N TYR A 118 9.66 2.00 -8.51
CA TYR A 118 9.51 0.77 -9.28
C TYR A 118 8.09 0.57 -9.80
N PHE A 119 7.08 0.94 -9.01
CA PHE A 119 5.70 0.93 -9.45
C PHE A 119 5.49 1.84 -10.66
N ILE A 120 6.06 3.05 -10.65
CA ILE A 120 5.99 3.98 -11.79
C ILE A 120 6.70 3.42 -13.01
N ASP A 121 7.87 2.82 -12.83
CA ASP A 121 8.64 2.25 -13.92
C ASP A 121 7.93 1.03 -14.55
N SER A 122 7.25 0.20 -13.75
CA SER A 122 6.45 -0.93 -14.27
C SER A 122 5.25 -0.49 -15.10
N GLN A 123 4.75 0.75 -14.91
CA GLN A 123 3.69 1.29 -15.76
C GLN A 123 4.19 1.70 -17.17
N LYS A 124 5.50 1.86 -17.37
CA LYS A 124 6.09 2.38 -18.63
C LYS A 124 6.70 1.30 -19.51
N THR A 125 7.21 0.23 -18.90
CA THR A 125 7.97 -0.83 -19.58
C THR A 125 7.49 -2.21 -19.16
N ALA A 126 7.70 -3.21 -20.01
CA ALA A 126 7.40 -4.61 -19.67
C ALA A 126 8.14 -5.04 -18.38
N PRO A 127 7.55 -5.90 -17.55
CA PRO A 127 8.11 -6.28 -16.25
C PRO A 127 9.54 -6.83 -16.41
N SER A 128 10.48 -6.21 -15.71
CA SER A 128 11.88 -6.67 -15.64
C SER A 128 12.02 -7.56 -14.42
N ASN A 129 12.29 -8.84 -14.63
CA ASN A 129 12.48 -9.79 -13.54
C ASN A 129 13.80 -9.53 -12.82
N SER A 130 13.75 -9.64 -11.49
CA SER A 130 14.86 -9.64 -10.53
C SER A 130 15.40 -8.28 -10.08
N HIS A 131 14.94 -7.88 -8.90
CA HIS A 131 15.64 -6.91 -8.06
C HIS A 131 16.02 -7.56 -6.72
N PRO A 132 17.19 -7.24 -6.17
CA PRO A 132 17.60 -7.77 -4.88
C PRO A 132 16.64 -7.27 -3.80
N LYS A 133 15.89 -8.20 -3.22
CA LYS A 133 15.06 -7.92 -2.04
C LYS A 133 15.98 -7.58 -0.85
N SER A 134 15.55 -6.65 -0.01
CA SER A 134 16.23 -6.39 1.26
C SER A 134 16.32 -7.69 2.08
N LYS A 135 17.47 -7.92 2.72
CA LYS A 135 17.69 -9.13 3.53
C LYS A 135 17.01 -9.06 4.90
N ILE A 136 16.70 -7.86 5.38
CA ILE A 136 16.01 -7.64 6.66
C ILE A 136 14.74 -6.86 6.36
N PRO A 137 13.55 -7.42 6.67
CA PRO A 137 12.29 -6.70 6.51
C PRO A 137 12.20 -5.62 7.60
N PRO A 138 11.98 -4.34 7.25
CA PRO A 138 11.90 -3.23 8.19
C PRO A 138 10.57 -3.22 8.95
N LEU A 139 9.59 -3.96 8.45
CA LEU A 139 8.24 -4.10 8.95
C LEU A 139 7.94 -5.60 9.05
N LYS A 140 7.27 -6.01 10.13
CA LYS A 140 6.78 -7.39 10.25
C LYS A 140 5.37 -7.38 10.81
N ILE A 141 4.47 -8.08 10.14
CA ILE A 141 3.11 -8.34 10.59
C ILE A 141 3.09 -9.68 11.34
N SER A 142 2.51 -9.69 12.54
CA SER A 142 2.36 -10.89 13.36
C SER A 142 0.92 -11.04 13.83
N HIS A 143 0.39 -12.28 13.78
CA HIS A 143 -0.97 -12.56 14.25
C HIS A 143 -1.16 -12.14 15.71
N SER A 144 -2.30 -11.55 16.02
CA SER A 144 -2.56 -11.13 17.39
C SER A 144 -2.79 -12.37 18.27
N PRO A 145 -2.22 -12.43 19.48
CA PRO A 145 -2.49 -13.53 20.42
C PRO A 145 -3.97 -13.69 20.78
N LYS A 146 -4.81 -12.68 20.52
CA LYS A 146 -6.26 -12.76 20.72
C LYS A 146 -6.93 -13.79 19.81
N ASP A 147 -6.32 -14.12 18.66
CA ASP A 147 -6.82 -15.09 17.68
C ASP A 147 -6.85 -16.53 18.22
N PHE A 148 -6.08 -16.83 19.28
CA PHE A 148 -5.99 -18.18 19.86
C PHE A 148 -6.79 -18.35 21.15
N THR A 149 -7.57 -17.35 21.56
CA THR A 149 -8.33 -17.41 22.83
C THR A 149 -9.45 -18.45 22.83
N ASP A 150 -9.90 -18.88 21.65
CA ASP A 150 -10.91 -19.93 21.47
C ASP A 150 -10.33 -21.32 21.16
N VAL A 151 -9.00 -21.47 21.09
CA VAL A 151 -8.36 -22.77 20.88
C VAL A 151 -8.18 -23.48 22.22
N LYS A 152 -9.13 -24.35 22.56
CA LYS A 152 -8.93 -25.35 23.62
C LYS A 152 -8.21 -26.55 23.04
N ILE A 153 -7.03 -26.85 23.58
CA ILE A 153 -6.37 -28.14 23.36
C ILE A 153 -6.96 -29.09 24.41
N ASP A 154 -7.80 -30.03 23.99
CA ASP A 154 -8.19 -31.15 24.83
C ASP A 154 -6.99 -32.11 24.93
N ILE A 155 -6.52 -32.36 26.16
CA ILE A 155 -5.43 -33.30 26.50
C ILE A 155 -6.06 -34.57 27.08
#